data_AF-A0A0F9TXD7-F1
#
_entry.id   AF-A0A0F9TXD7-F1
#
_cell.length_a   1.000
_cell.length_b   1.000
_cell.length_c   1.000
_cell.angle_alpha   90.00
_cell.angle_beta   90.00
_cell.angle_gamma   90.00
#
_symmetry.space_group_name_H-M   'P 1'
#
loop_
_entity.id
_entity.type
_entity.pdbx_description
1 polymer ?
#
loop_
_entity_poly.entity_id
_entity_poly.type
_entity_poly.pdbx_seq_one_letter_code
_entity_poly.pdbx_strand_id
1 'polypeptide(L)'
;MIVLSIDPGETTGYAICDSSQMSQERMPALIETGILSRWRGLRSRIEEHTPDVIVAEKFVLYAGRAKMLNHSTLVVVRVLGVIQYLAEEMGIRLVEQLASVGKSAHLPAEILKECREEHIRDALRHTLAYLRSIGES
;
A
#
# COMPACT_ATOMS: atom_id res chain seq x y z
N MET A 1 14.51 -2.24 6.26
CA MET A 1 13.18 -2.50 6.85
C MET A 1 12.28 -2.95 5.71
N ILE A 2 11.52 -4.02 5.90
CA ILE A 2 10.58 -4.53 4.91
C ILE A 2 9.24 -3.81 5.07
N VAL A 3 8.81 -3.12 4.02
CA VAL A 3 7.55 -2.38 3.96
C VAL A 3 6.60 -3.09 3.01
N LEU A 4 5.43 -3.48 3.50
CA LEU A 4 4.31 -3.91 2.67
C LEU A 4 3.33 -2.74 2.50
N SER A 5 3.25 -2.20 1.30
CA SER A 5 2.26 -1.17 0.94
C SER A 5 1.06 -1.77 0.23
N ILE A 6 -0.13 -1.23 0.50
CA ILE A 6 -1.40 -1.75 -0.02
C ILE A 6 -2.29 -0.59 -0.48
N ASP A 7 -2.75 -0.65 -1.74
CA ASP A 7 -3.85 0.13 -2.28
C ASP A 7 -5.14 -0.74 -2.25
N PRO A 8 -6.01 -0.58 -1.22
CA PRO A 8 -7.12 -1.48 -0.96
C PRO A 8 -8.33 -1.23 -1.86
N GLY A 9 -8.87 -2.30 -2.44
CA GLY A 9 -10.04 -2.21 -3.31
C GLY A 9 -10.62 -3.57 -3.71
N GLU A 10 -11.51 -3.59 -4.71
CA GLU A 10 -11.85 -4.86 -5.37
C GLU A 10 -10.65 -5.46 -6.08
N THR A 11 -9.88 -4.59 -6.73
CA THR A 11 -8.53 -4.83 -7.24
C THR A 11 -7.58 -4.19 -6.24
N THR A 12 -6.86 -4.99 -5.46
CA THR A 12 -5.95 -4.50 -4.42
C THR A 12 -4.52 -4.56 -4.93
N GLY A 13 -3.87 -3.41 -5.10
CA GLY A 13 -2.46 -3.33 -5.43
C GLY A 13 -1.59 -3.52 -4.19
N TYR A 14 -0.45 -4.19 -4.34
CA TYR A 14 0.55 -4.23 -3.27
C TYR A 14 1.98 -4.10 -3.80
N ALA A 15 2.85 -3.61 -2.95
CA ALA A 15 4.29 -3.63 -3.16
C ALA A 15 5.04 -3.94 -1.86
N ILE A 16 6.01 -4.85 -1.94
CA ILE A 16 6.92 -5.24 -0.87
C ILE A 16 8.29 -4.70 -1.22
N CYS A 17 8.83 -3.87 -0.34
CA CYS A 17 10.08 -3.17 -0.58
C CYS A 17 11.03 -3.32 0.63
N ASP A 18 12.33 -3.39 0.36
CA ASP A 18 13.36 -3.33 1.41
C ASP A 18 14.03 -1.96 1.43
N SER A 19 13.79 -1.20 2.49
CA SER A 19 14.41 0.12 2.68
C SER A 19 15.90 0.06 3.04
N SER A 20 16.42 -1.10 3.45
CA SER A 20 17.85 -1.25 3.73
C SER A 20 18.71 -1.19 2.46
N GLN A 21 18.09 -1.44 1.31
CA GLN A 21 18.72 -1.40 0.01
C GLN A 21 18.14 -0.24 -0.80
N MET A 22 18.85 0.89 -0.80
CA MET A 22 18.48 2.07 -1.57
C MET A 22 19.21 2.11 -2.91
N SER A 23 18.47 2.40 -3.99
CA SER A 23 19.06 2.77 -5.27
C SER A 23 19.66 4.18 -5.23
N GLN A 24 20.42 4.56 -6.27
CA GLN A 24 20.94 5.94 -6.42
C GLN A 24 19.83 7.00 -6.47
N GLU A 25 18.62 6.60 -6.85
CA GLU A 25 17.43 7.47 -6.91
C GLU A 25 16.62 7.49 -5.61
N ARG A 26 17.19 6.90 -4.53
CA ARG A 26 16.53 6.75 -3.22
C ARG A 26 15.22 5.97 -3.29
N MET A 27 15.18 4.98 -4.19
CA MET A 27 14.12 3.99 -4.23
C MET A 27 14.52 2.79 -3.37
N PRO A 28 13.62 2.24 -2.55
CA PRO A 28 13.86 0.95 -1.92
C PRO A 28 13.92 -0.16 -2.97
N ALA A 29 14.68 -1.22 -2.67
CA ALA A 29 14.70 -2.41 -3.50
C ALA A 29 13.31 -3.03 -3.54
N LEU A 30 12.80 -3.25 -4.74
CA LEU A 30 11.50 -3.87 -4.97
C LEU A 30 11.65 -5.39 -4.87
N ILE A 31 11.03 -6.00 -3.86
CA ILE A 31 11.05 -7.46 -3.66
C ILE A 31 9.94 -8.11 -4.48
N GLU A 32 8.71 -7.64 -4.29
CA GLU A 32 7.53 -8.20 -4.94
C GLU A 32 6.48 -7.11 -5.17
N THR A 33 5.73 -7.20 -6.26
CA THR A 33 4.51 -6.43 -6.49
C THR A 33 3.44 -7.31 -7.07
N GLY A 34 2.19 -6.89 -6.95
CA GLY A 34 1.11 -7.58 -7.62
C GLY A 34 -0.25 -6.97 -7.39
N ILE A 35 -1.24 -7.67 -7.93
CA ILE A 35 -2.65 -7.37 -7.79
C ILE A 35 -3.34 -8.57 -7.15
N LEU A 36 -4.17 -8.30 -6.15
CA LEU A 36 -5.01 -9.27 -5.47
C LEU A 36 -6.49 -8.97 -5.74
N SER A 37 -7.31 -10.03 -5.79
CA SER A 37 -8.76 -9.86 -5.72
C SER A 37 -9.16 -9.65 -4.26
N ARG A 38 -9.47 -8.40 -3.90
CA ARG A 38 -9.66 -7.96 -2.51
C ARG A 38 -8.44 -8.35 -1.66
N TRP A 39 -8.64 -8.97 -0.51
CA TRP A 39 -7.56 -9.41 0.40
C TRP A 39 -7.02 -10.83 0.12
N ARG A 40 -7.47 -11.51 -0.94
CA ARG A 40 -7.11 -12.92 -1.18
C ARG A 40 -5.62 -13.03 -1.46
N GLY A 41 -4.90 -13.81 -0.64
CA GLY A 41 -3.45 -14.00 -0.74
C GLY A 41 -2.63 -13.03 0.13
N LEU A 42 -3.26 -12.02 0.75
CA LEU A 42 -2.54 -11.04 1.57
C LEU A 42 -1.82 -11.69 2.75
N ARG A 43 -2.50 -12.60 3.48
CA ARG A 43 -1.88 -13.35 4.59
C ARG A 43 -0.61 -14.06 4.15
N SER A 44 -0.64 -14.79 3.04
CA SER A 44 0.52 -15.52 2.53
C SER A 44 1.70 -14.61 2.25
N ARG A 45 1.46 -13.38 1.75
CA ARG A 45 2.54 -12.40 1.53
C ARG A 45 3.10 -11.83 2.83
N ILE A 46 2.25 -11.60 3.83
CA ILE A 46 2.73 -11.18 5.15
C ILE A 46 3.55 -12.31 5.80
N GLU A 47 3.13 -13.56 5.68
CA GLU A 47 3.84 -14.72 6.23
C GLU A 47 5.16 -15.01 5.50
N GLU A 48 5.20 -14.85 4.17
CA GLU A 48 6.38 -15.10 3.35
C GLU A 48 7.47 -14.05 3.53
N HIS A 49 7.08 -12.78 3.66
CA HIS A 49 8.04 -11.66 3.67
C HIS A 49 8.22 -11.01 5.03
N THR A 50 7.38 -11.35 6.02
CA THR A 50 7.45 -10.85 7.40
C THR A 50 7.70 -9.33 7.48
N PRO A 51 6.80 -8.49 6.93
CA PRO A 51 7.04 -7.05 6.87
C PRO A 51 7.12 -6.43 8.27
N ASP A 52 8.04 -5.50 8.46
CA ASP A 52 8.18 -4.73 9.71
C ASP A 52 6.99 -3.77 9.90
N VAL A 53 6.41 -3.32 8.80
CA VAL A 53 5.30 -2.36 8.75
C VAL A 53 4.42 -2.59 7.54
N ILE A 54 3.12 -2.45 7.74
CA ILE A 54 2.11 -2.40 6.69
C ILE A 54 1.68 -0.94 6.51
N VAL A 55 1.71 -0.45 5.28
CA VAL A 55 1.22 0.88 4.90
C VAL A 55 0.00 0.70 4.01
N ALA A 56 -1.13 1.28 4.37
CA ALA A 56 -2.36 1.17 3.59
C ALA A 56 -2.94 2.54 3.23
N GLU A 57 -3.55 2.67 2.04
CA GLU A 57 -4.36 3.85 1.75
C GLU A 57 -5.57 3.90 2.69
N LYS A 58 -5.72 5.05 3.36
CA LYS A 58 -6.83 5.35 4.24
C LYS A 58 -8.08 5.68 3.43
N PHE A 59 -9.17 4.96 3.70
CA PHE A 59 -10.47 5.34 3.18
C PHE A 59 -11.08 6.50 3.97
N VAL A 60 -11.44 7.58 3.27
CA VAL A 60 -12.16 8.73 3.85
C VAL A 60 -13.41 9.03 3.04
N LEU A 61 -14.56 9.00 3.70
CA LEU A 61 -15.83 9.38 3.09
C LEU A 61 -16.04 10.90 3.16
N TYR A 62 -15.89 11.57 2.03
CA TYR A 62 -16.20 12.99 1.91
C TYR A 62 -17.70 13.20 1.67
N ALA A 63 -18.29 14.22 2.30
CA ALA A 63 -19.72 14.52 2.22
C ALA A 63 -20.25 14.59 0.78
N GLY A 64 -19.49 15.21 -0.14
CA GLY A 64 -19.86 15.32 -1.55
C GLY A 64 -19.86 13.99 -2.32
N ARG A 65 -19.15 12.96 -1.82
CA ARG A 65 -19.05 11.62 -2.42
C ARG A 65 -20.03 10.62 -1.78
N ALA A 66 -20.66 10.97 -0.65
CA ALA A 66 -21.54 10.06 0.10
C ALA A 66 -22.71 9.51 -0.72
N LYS A 67 -23.33 10.34 -1.56
CA LYS A 67 -24.43 9.90 -2.43
C LYS A 67 -24.02 8.85 -3.46
N MET A 68 -22.76 8.89 -3.93
CA MET A 68 -22.22 7.90 -4.89
C MET A 68 -22.00 6.53 -4.25
N LEU A 69 -21.94 6.45 -2.92
CA LEU A 69 -21.81 5.19 -2.19
C LEU A 69 -23.17 4.62 -1.77
N ASN A 70 -24.29 5.23 -2.19
CA ASN A 70 -25.60 4.64 -1.95
C ASN A 70 -25.67 3.28 -2.65
N HIS A 71 -26.06 2.25 -1.91
CA HIS A 71 -26.03 0.83 -2.32
C HIS A 71 -24.62 0.24 -2.56
N SER A 72 -23.54 0.95 -2.22
CA SER A 72 -22.19 0.37 -2.22
C SER A 72 -22.03 -0.62 -1.07
N THR A 73 -21.36 -1.75 -1.34
CA THR A 73 -20.98 -2.71 -0.30
C THR A 73 -19.77 -2.26 0.52
N LEU A 74 -19.17 -1.11 0.17
CA LEU A 74 -17.98 -0.53 0.81
C LEU A 74 -16.81 -1.53 0.86
N VAL A 75 -16.49 -2.15 -0.28
CA VAL A 75 -15.45 -3.20 -0.36
C VAL A 75 -14.12 -2.73 0.21
N VAL A 76 -13.70 -1.49 -0.09
CA VAL A 76 -12.46 -0.89 0.45
C VAL A 76 -12.41 -0.95 1.98
N VAL A 77 -13.52 -0.61 2.65
CA VAL A 77 -13.62 -0.65 4.11
C VAL A 77 -13.48 -2.08 4.64
N ARG A 78 -14.04 -3.07 3.92
CA ARG A 78 -13.90 -4.49 4.29
C ARG A 78 -12.45 -4.97 4.12
N VAL A 79 -11.77 -4.56 3.05
CA VAL A 79 -10.37 -4.90 2.80
C VAL A 79 -9.49 -4.27 3.89
N LEU A 80 -9.71 -3.00 4.23
CA LEU A 80 -9.01 -2.34 5.34
C LEU A 80 -9.25 -3.04 6.68
N GLY A 81 -10.48 -3.48 6.96
CA GLY A 81 -10.77 -4.28 8.15
C GLY A 81 -9.99 -5.60 8.21
N VAL A 82 -9.79 -6.27 7.08
CA VAL A 82 -8.94 -7.48 7.01
C VAL A 82 -7.47 -7.14 7.20
N ILE A 83 -6.98 -6.05 6.59
CA ILE A 83 -5.60 -5.58 6.78
C ILE A 83 -5.33 -5.27 8.25
N GLN A 84 -6.25 -4.55 8.92
CA GLN A 84 -6.16 -4.24 10.34
C GLN A 84 -6.15 -5.52 11.18
N TYR A 85 -7.07 -6.44 10.93
CA TYR A 85 -7.11 -7.72 11.63
C TYR A 85 -5.79 -8.50 11.51
N LEU A 86 -5.24 -8.61 10.30
CA LEU A 86 -3.98 -9.34 10.06
C LEU A 86 -2.79 -8.63 10.72
N ALA A 87 -2.73 -7.30 10.65
CA ALA A 87 -1.68 -6.51 11.29
C ALA A 87 -1.69 -6.71 12.82
N GLU A 88 -2.88 -6.63 13.45
CA GLU A 88 -3.04 -6.85 14.89
C GLU A 88 -2.72 -8.30 15.29
N GLU A 89 -3.25 -9.28 14.56
CA GLU A 89 -3.02 -10.72 14.81
C GLU A 89 -1.53 -11.08 14.74
N MET A 90 -0.80 -10.49 13.80
CA MET A 90 0.61 -10.80 13.54
C MET A 90 1.58 -9.84 14.26
N GLY A 91 1.08 -8.89 15.05
CA GLY A 91 1.90 -7.93 15.79
C GLY A 91 2.66 -6.94 14.89
N ILE A 92 2.16 -6.65 13.70
CA ILE A 92 2.79 -5.78 12.72
C ILE A 92 2.17 -4.39 12.81
N ARG A 93 3.01 -3.36 12.77
CA ARG A 93 2.54 -1.96 12.78
C ARG A 93 1.77 -1.66 11.49
N LEU A 94 0.54 -1.17 11.61
CA LEU A 94 -0.23 -0.61 10.51
C LEU A 94 -0.13 0.92 10.49
N VAL A 95 0.15 1.49 9.32
CA VAL A 95 0.16 2.93 9.08
C VAL A 95 -0.81 3.24 7.94
N GLU A 96 -1.87 3.98 8.24
CA GLU A 96 -2.83 4.43 7.23
C GLU A 96 -2.46 5.83 6.70
N GLN A 97 -2.46 6.00 5.38
CA GLN A 97 -2.11 7.27 4.73
C GLN A 97 -3.23 7.74 3.81
N LEU A 98 -3.53 9.04 3.81
CA LEU A 98 -4.47 9.60 2.84
C LEU A 98 -3.96 9.40 1.41
N ALA A 99 -4.87 9.21 0.44
CA ALA A 99 -4.53 9.15 -0.99
C ALA A 99 -3.66 10.34 -1.46
N SER A 100 -3.89 11.53 -0.89
CA SER A 100 -3.11 12.74 -1.20
C SER A 100 -1.65 12.63 -0.76
N VAL A 101 -1.37 11.88 0.30
CA VAL A 101 0.00 11.62 0.78
C VAL A 101 0.74 10.74 -0.22
N GLY A 102 0.12 9.64 -0.67
CA GLY A 102 0.68 8.79 -1.73
C GLY A 102 0.93 9.59 -3.01
N LYS A 103 -0.07 10.35 -3.49
CA LYS A 103 0.05 11.14 -4.73
C LYS A 103 1.14 12.23 -4.70
N SER A 104 1.59 12.65 -3.51
CA SER A 104 2.71 13.59 -3.38
C SER A 104 4.09 12.94 -3.64
N ALA A 105 4.17 11.60 -3.58
CA ALA A 105 5.38 10.86 -3.88
C ALA A 105 5.58 10.72 -5.40
N HIS A 106 6.77 11.10 -5.85
CA HIS A 106 7.18 10.95 -7.25
C HIS A 106 7.85 9.59 -7.46
N LEU A 107 7.38 8.86 -8.47
CA LEU A 107 8.04 7.64 -8.95
C LEU A 107 8.94 7.97 -10.13
N PRO A 108 10.19 7.47 -10.17
CA PRO A 108 11.08 7.61 -11.33
C PRO A 108 10.46 7.06 -12.62
N ALA A 109 10.90 7.57 -13.76
CA ALA A 109 10.35 7.20 -15.07
C ALA A 109 10.56 5.72 -15.41
N GLU A 110 11.64 5.14 -14.89
CA GLU A 110 12.07 3.76 -15.02
C GLU A 110 11.03 2.85 -14.34
N ILE A 111 10.68 3.16 -13.09
CA ILE A 111 9.64 2.44 -12.33
C ILE A 111 8.28 2.57 -13.02
N LEU A 112 7.95 3.74 -13.57
CA LEU A 112 6.70 3.93 -14.31
C LEU A 112 6.64 3.08 -15.59
N LYS A 113 7.78 2.79 -16.24
CA LYS A 113 7.83 1.91 -17.42
C LYS A 113 7.66 0.43 -17.04
N GLU A 114 8.25 0.03 -15.92
CA GLU A 114 8.23 -1.35 -15.43
C GLU A 114 6.88 -1.72 -14.78
N CYS A 115 6.38 -0.86 -13.89
CA CYS A 115 5.09 -1.04 -13.23
C CYS A 115 4.01 -0.33 -14.05
N ARG A 116 3.25 -1.07 -14.87
CA ARG A 116 2.19 -0.47 -15.72
C ARG A 116 0.86 -0.29 -14.99
N GLU A 117 0.59 -1.13 -14.00
CA GLU A 117 -0.66 -1.13 -13.25
C GLU A 117 -0.73 0.04 -12.27
N GLU A 118 -1.82 0.80 -12.32
CA GLU A 118 -2.02 2.00 -11.49
C GLU A 118 -2.02 1.66 -10.00
N HIS A 119 -2.71 0.59 -9.61
CA HIS A 119 -2.77 0.13 -8.22
C HIS A 119 -1.40 -0.24 -7.63
N ILE A 120 -0.49 -0.79 -8.44
CA ILE A 120 0.89 -1.08 -7.99
C ILE A 120 1.67 0.22 -7.80
N ARG A 121 1.50 1.19 -8.71
CA ARG A 121 2.14 2.51 -8.59
C ARG A 121 1.65 3.26 -7.35
N ASP A 122 0.36 3.18 -7.04
CA ASP A 122 -0.21 3.82 -5.85
C ASP A 122 0.30 3.15 -4.56
N ALA A 123 0.41 1.83 -4.52
CA ALA A 123 1.07 1.14 -3.40
C ALA A 123 2.53 1.62 -3.23
N LEU A 124 3.33 1.65 -4.30
CA LEU A 124 4.72 2.13 -4.27
C LEU A 124 4.84 3.58 -3.79
N ARG A 125 3.92 4.45 -4.20
CA ARG A 125 3.85 5.83 -3.74
C ARG A 125 3.64 5.92 -2.23
N HIS A 126 2.80 5.05 -1.67
CA HIS A 126 2.60 4.94 -0.23
C HIS A 126 3.86 4.47 0.51
N THR A 127 4.60 3.49 -0.05
CA THR A 127 5.92 3.11 0.47
C THR A 127 6.86 4.33 0.55
N LEU A 128 7.03 5.07 -0.56
CA LEU A 128 7.92 6.22 -0.59
C LEU A 128 7.50 7.32 0.37
N ALA A 129 6.20 7.65 0.41
CA ALA A 129 5.69 8.66 1.32
C ALA A 129 5.93 8.27 2.79
N TYR A 130 5.77 6.99 3.12
CA TYR A 130 6.09 6.48 4.45
C TYR A 130 7.58 6.60 4.78
N LEU A 131 8.48 6.13 3.91
CA LEU A 131 9.92 6.23 4.12
C LEU A 131 10.38 7.70 4.29
N ARG A 132 9.82 8.63 3.51
CA ARG A 132 10.08 10.07 3.66
C ARG A 132 9.65 10.60 5.03
N SER A 133 8.50 10.14 5.53
CA SER A 133 7.95 10.60 6.82
C SER A 133 8.79 10.17 8.03
N ILE A 134 9.59 9.10 7.88
CA ILE A 134 10.47 8.59 8.94
C ILE A 134 11.97 8.90 8.70
N GLY A 135 12.30 9.60 7.60
CA GLY A 135 13.68 10.00 7.28
C GLY A 135 14.53 8.91 6.60
N GLU A 136 13.92 7.90 6.00
CA GLU A 136 14.59 6.77 5.32
C GLU A 136 14.62 6.89 3.78
N SER A 137 14.36 8.07 3.21
CA SER A 137 14.45 8.34 1.76
C SER A 137 14.79 9.79 1.43
#